data_AF-A0A9E5B354-F1
#
_entry.id   AF-A0A9E5B354-F1
#
_cell.length_a   1.000
_cell.length_b   1.000
_cell.length_c   1.000
_cell.angle_alpha   90.00
_cell.angle_beta   90.00
_cell.angle_gamma   90.00
#
_symmetry.space_group_name_H-M   'P 1'
#
loop_
_entity.id
_entity.type
_entity.pdbx_description
1 polymer ?
#
loop_
_entity_poly.entity_id
_entity_poly.type
_entity_poly.pdbx_seq_one_letter_code
_entity_poly.pdbx_strand_id
1 'polypeptide(L)' 'MRNPIIVALDVPDAAAALRLAERLTPVVGAFKIGKELFTAAGPDIVRQFRATGAPVFLDLKFHDIPNTVAKAVETA' A
#
# COMPACT_ATOMS: atom_id res chain seq x y z
N MET A 1 -8.89 5.98 12.69
CA MET A 1 -7.67 5.22 13.06
C MET A 1 -7.30 5.57 14.50
N ARG A 2 -6.89 4.60 15.33
CA ARG A 2 -6.46 4.86 16.72
C ARG A 2 -4.98 5.22 16.84
N ASN A 3 -4.16 4.78 15.88
CA ASN A 3 -2.74 5.09 15.78
C ASN A 3 -2.50 5.95 14.52
N PRO A 4 -1.87 7.13 14.62
CA PRO A 4 -1.67 8.03 13.48
C PRO A 4 -0.46 7.68 12.60
N ILE A 5 0.37 6.71 12.99
CA ILE A 5 1.59 6.37 12.26
C ILE A 5 1.25 5.53 11.03
N ILE A 6 1.71 5.99 9.85
CA ILE A 6 1.65 5.26 8.58
C ILE A 6 3.08 4.95 8.14
N VAL A 7 3.41 3.67 8.00
CA VAL A 7 4.76 3.26 7.58
C VAL A 7 4.85 3.14 6.07
N ALA A 8 5.85 3.80 5.48
CA ALA A 8 6.20 3.64 4.08
C ALA A 8 6.90 2.30 3.81
N LEU A 9 6.32 1.48 2.93
CA LEU A 9 6.94 0.24 2.46
C LEU A 9 7.84 0.52 1.26
N ASP A 10 8.90 1.31 1.48
CA ASP A 10 9.87 1.66 0.45
C ASP A 10 10.97 0.58 0.42
N VAL A 11 10.58 -0.62 -0.05
CA VAL A 11 11.39 -1.85 -0.08
C VAL A 11 11.32 -2.47 -1.48
N PRO A 12 12.33 -3.28 -1.88
CA PRO A 12 12.49 -3.66 -3.28
C PRO A 12 11.45 -4.67 -3.78
N ASP A 13 10.83 -5.44 -2.88
CA ASP A 13 9.92 -6.53 -3.26
C ASP A 13 8.84 -6.82 -2.20
N ALA A 14 7.85 -7.63 -2.60
CA ALA A 14 6.74 -8.06 -1.76
C ALA A 14 7.18 -8.81 -0.50
N ALA A 15 8.21 -9.65 -0.59
CA ALA A 15 8.66 -10.46 0.53
C ALA A 15 9.28 -9.57 1.62
N ALA A 16 10.07 -8.57 1.25
CA ALA A 16 10.60 -7.56 2.16
C ALA A 16 9.47 -6.74 2.81
N ALA A 17 8.45 -6.38 2.03
CA ALA A 17 7.30 -5.63 2.54
C ALA A 17 6.52 -6.44 3.59
N LEU A 18 6.22 -7.70 3.31
CA LEU A 18 5.49 -8.58 4.23
C LEU A 18 6.25 -8.82 5.52
N ARG A 19 7.56 -9.08 5.47
CA ARG A 19 8.40 -9.22 6.67
C ARG A 19 8.40 -7.97 7.54
N LEU A 20 8.38 -6.79 6.92
CA LEU A 20 8.31 -5.52 7.65
C LEU A 20 6.92 -5.35 8.28
N ALA A 21 5.87 -5.74 7.57
CA ALA A 21 4.49 -5.67 8.05
C ALA A 21 4.25 -6.56 9.27
N GLU A 22 4.71 -7.81 9.24
CA GLU A 22 4.63 -8.75 10.37
C GLU A 22 5.20 -8.15 11.66
N ARG A 23 6.33 -7.43 11.55
CA ARG A 23 7.01 -6.84 12.70
C ARG A 23 6.34 -5.56 13.22
N LEU A 24 5.75 -4.77 12.33
CA LEU A 24 5.28 -3.41 12.66
C LEU A 24 3.77 -3.31 12.87
N THR A 25 2.98 -4.29 12.42
CA THR A 25 1.51 -4.29 12.56
C THR A 25 1.02 -3.98 13.98
N PRO A 26 1.65 -4.47 15.08
CA PRO A 26 1.20 -4.17 16.44
C PRO A 26 1.37 -2.70 16.87
N VAL A 27 2.21 -1.92 16.17
CA VAL A 27 2.66 -0.59 16.60
C VAL A 27 2.38 0.53 15.60
N VAL A 28 1.69 0.24 14.48
CA VAL A 28 1.36 1.24 13.44
C VAL A 28 -0.13 1.26 13.13
N GLY A 29 -0.60 2.36 12.54
CA GLY A 29 -2.00 2.52 12.12
C GLY A 29 -2.27 2.01 10.71
N ALA A 30 -1.29 2.09 9.81
CA ALA A 30 -1.43 1.67 8.41
C ALA A 30 -0.06 1.48 7.75
N PHE A 31 -0.07 0.87 6.56
CA PHE A 31 1.08 0.82 5.66
C PHE A 31 0.80 1.54 4.35
N LYS A 32 1.78 2.32 3.88
CA LYS A 32 1.76 2.99 2.58
C LYS A 32 2.46 2.10 1.54
N ILE A 33 1.72 1.69 0.52
CA ILE A 33 2.25 1.00 -0.66
C ILE A 33 2.42 2.05 -1.76
N GLY A 34 3.65 2.31 -2.16
CA GLY A 34 3.97 3.26 -3.23
C GLY A 34 3.97 2.62 -4.62
N LYS A 35 3.94 3.46 -5.66
CA LYS A 35 3.98 3.02 -7.08
C LYS A 35 5.13 2.09 -7.45
N GLU A 36 6.31 2.22 -6.83
CA GLU A 36 7.47 1.34 -7.12
C GLU A 36 7.18 -0.10 -6.69
N LEU A 37 6.82 -0.30 -5.42
CA LEU A 37 6.43 -1.61 -4.89
C LEU A 37 5.20 -2.16 -5.61
N PHE A 38 4.20 -1.31 -5.88
CA PHE A 38 2.99 -1.72 -6.59
C PHE A 38 3.30 -2.19 -8.02
N THR A 39 4.21 -1.52 -8.73
CA THR A 39 4.61 -1.90 -10.09
C THR A 39 5.44 -3.19 -10.07
N ALA A 40 6.35 -3.34 -9.09
CA ALA A 40 7.20 -4.51 -8.98
C ALA A 40 6.44 -5.79 -8.56
N ALA A 41 5.53 -5.67 -7.59
CA ALA A 41 4.77 -6.80 -7.03
C ALA A 41 3.41 -7.00 -7.70
N GLY A 42 2.94 -6.03 -8.49
CA GLY A 42 1.59 -5.99 -9.01
C GLY A 42 0.54 -5.70 -7.93
N PRO A 43 -0.76 -5.68 -8.31
CA PRO A 43 -1.85 -5.35 -7.39
C PRO A 43 -2.06 -6.39 -6.27
N ASP A 44 -1.47 -7.59 -6.38
CA ASP A 44 -1.64 -8.64 -5.38
C ASP A 44 -1.08 -8.27 -4.01
N ILE A 45 -0.04 -7.44 -3.95
CA ILE A 45 0.52 -6.95 -2.69
C ILE A 45 -0.52 -6.24 -1.81
N VAL A 46 -1.46 -5.52 -2.43
CA VAL A 46 -2.55 -4.86 -1.71
C VAL A 46 -3.48 -5.90 -1.07
N ARG A 47 -3.77 -6.99 -1.78
CA ARG A 47 -4.62 -8.09 -1.26
C ARG A 47 -3.95 -8.80 -0.09
N GLN A 48 -2.66 -9.09 -0.21
CA GLN A 48 -1.87 -9.72 0.85
C GLN A 48 -1.86 -8.87 2.12
N PHE A 49 -1.66 -7.56 2.00
CA PHE A 49 -1.70 -6.65 3.16
C PHE A 49 -3.09 -6.51 3.76
N ARG A 50 -4.15 -6.48 2.94
CA ARG A 50 -5.52 -6.47 3.48
C ARG A 50 -5.85 -7.75 4.25
N ALA A 51 -5.29 -8.89 3.84
CA ALA A 51 -5.49 -10.17 4.52
C ALA A 51 -4.86 -10.22 5.93
N THR A 52 -3.86 -9.38 6.22
CA THR A 52 -3.29 -9.26 7.59
C THR A 52 -4.16 -8.43 8.52
N GLY A 53 -5.21 -7.78 8.00
CA GLY A 53 -6.04 -6.83 8.74
C GLY A 53 -5.42 -5.43 8.88
N ALA A 54 -4.22 -5.21 8.34
CA ALA A 54 -3.57 -3.91 8.36
C ALA A 54 -4.24 -2.94 7.37
N PRO A 55 -4.57 -1.70 7.79
CA PRO A 55 -5.02 -0.67 6.87
C PRO A 55 -3.94 -0.32 5.84
N VAL A 56 -4.36 -0.12 4.59
CA VAL A 56 -3.46 0.21 3.47
C VAL A 56 -3.77 1.60 2.96
N PHE A 57 -2.72 2.42 2.81
CA PHE A 57 -2.73 3.63 2.01
C PHE A 57 -2.04 3.35 0.67
N LEU A 58 -2.82 3.24 -0.40
CA LEU A 58 -2.29 3.01 -1.74
C LEU A 58 -1.88 4.36 -2.38
N ASP A 59 -0.58 4.63 -2.41
CA ASP A 59 0.00 5.92 -2.82
C ASP A 59 0.63 5.83 -4.22
N LEU A 60 -0.25 5.73 -5.23
CA LEU A 60 0.14 5.65 -6.64
C LEU A 60 0.46 7.01 -7.26
N LYS A 61 0.15 8.10 -6.55
CA LYS A 61 0.36 9.48 -7.01
C LYS A 61 -0.23 9.74 -8.41
N PHE A 62 -1.49 9.34 -8.63
CA PHE A 62 -2.17 9.67 -9.88
C PHE A 62 -2.20 11.19 -10.08
N HIS A 63 -1.74 11.62 -11.25
CA HIS A 63 -1.57 13.03 -11.58
C HIS A 63 -1.96 13.27 -13.05
N ASP A 64 -3.25 13.11 -13.32
CA ASP A 64 -3.90 13.23 -14.63
C ASP A 64 -5.19 14.06 -14.50
N ILE A 65 -5.90 14.31 -15.60
CA ILE A 65 -7.19 14.99 -15.57
C ILE A 65 -8.21 14.22 -14.70
N PRO A 66 -9.17 14.90 -14.06
CA PRO A 66 -10.08 14.26 -13.10
C PRO A 66 -10.79 13.00 -13.63
N ASN A 67 -11.21 13.01 -14.89
CA ASN A 67 -11.89 11.86 -15.51
C ASN A 67 -10.98 10.65 -15.68
N THR A 68 -9.70 10.85 -16.02
CA THR A 68 -8.73 9.75 -16.14
C THR A 68 -8.39 9.19 -14.77
N VAL A 69 -8.18 10.05 -13.76
CA VAL A 69 -7.94 9.62 -12.38
C VAL A 69 -9.13 8.81 -11.84
N ALA A 70 -10.36 9.27 -12.07
CA ALA A 70 -11.56 8.55 -11.66
C ALA A 70 -11.62 7.13 -12.25
N LYS A 71 -11.38 7.00 -13.56
CA LYS A 71 -11.35 5.69 -14.25
C LYS A 71 -10.21 4.80 -13.76
N ALA A 72 -9.04 5.37 -13.48
CA ALA A 72 -7.90 4.62 -12.95
C ALA A 72 -8.22 4.07 -11.55
N VAL A 73 -8.89 4.84 -10.70
CA VAL A 73 -9.31 4.40 -9.35
C VAL A 73 -10.42 3.36 -9.42
N GLU A 74 -11.37 3.48 -10.36
CA GLU A 74 -12.46 2.50 -10.53
C GLU A 74 -11.96 1.11 -10.99
N THR A 75 -10.84 1.07 -11.69
CA THR A 75 -10.24 -0.17 -12.23
C THR A 75 -9.15 -0.78 -11.35
N ALA A 76 -8.74 -0.09 -10.29
CA ALA A 76 -7.65 -0.48 -9.38
C ALA A 76 -8.01 -1.60 -8.41
#